data_AF-A0AAW2CT40-F1
#
_entry.id   AF-A0AAW2CT40-F1
#
_cell.length_a   1.000
_cell.length_b   1.000
_cell.length_c   1.000
_cell.angle_alpha   90.00
_cell.angle_beta   90.00
_cell.angle_gamma   90.00
#
_symmetry.space_group_name_H-M   'P 1'
#
loop_
_entity.id
_entity.type
_entity.pdbx_description
1 polymer ?
#
loop_
_entity_poly.entity_id
_entity_poly.type
_entity_poly.pdbx_seq_one_letter_code
_entity_poly.pdbx_strand_id
1 'polypeptide(L)'
;MMEKFCAKYYPGKDKVTFQSLQMVKQRLGEDLVQFIKRFEDVSLDCYGDHEEKELVETCISNMLFDYRLNLENLFTSQFANLRQRTKRTELTMKTKRVLVSQAMTASMGEKRKRLEGKVTEEPPVIL
;
A
#
# COMPACT_ATOMS: atom_id res chain seq x y z
N MET A 1 -11.92 -33.70 -34.05
CA MET A 1 -12.98 -34.40 -33.26
C MET A 1 -12.58 -34.64 -31.78
N MET A 2 -11.33 -34.42 -31.36
CA MET A 2 -10.86 -34.73 -29.99
C MET A 2 -11.14 -33.62 -28.96
N GLU A 3 -11.13 -32.35 -29.37
CA GLU A 3 -11.33 -31.21 -28.45
C GLU A 3 -12.69 -31.20 -27.75
N LYS A 4 -13.78 -31.55 -28.46
CA LYS A 4 -15.13 -31.64 -27.89
C LYS A 4 -15.27 -32.77 -26.86
N PHE A 5 -14.46 -33.82 -26.98
CA PHE A 5 -14.47 -34.95 -26.05
C PHE A 5 -13.70 -34.59 -24.77
N CYS A 6 -12.53 -33.96 -24.90
CA CYS A 6 -11.75 -33.50 -23.76
C CYS A 6 -12.51 -32.47 -22.91
N ALA A 7 -13.17 -31.49 -23.53
CA ALA A 7 -13.93 -30.46 -22.79
C ALA A 7 -15.11 -31.02 -21.97
N LYS A 8 -15.68 -32.17 -22.36
CA LYS A 8 -16.83 -32.79 -21.67
C LYS A 8 -16.42 -33.60 -20.44
N TYR A 9 -15.25 -34.24 -20.46
CA TYR A 9 -14.80 -35.16 -19.40
C TYR A 9 -13.63 -34.62 -18.58
N TYR A 10 -12.91 -33.65 -19.12
CA TYR A 10 -11.94 -32.82 -18.43
C TYR A 10 -12.44 -31.38 -18.50
N PRO A 11 -13.32 -30.94 -17.58
CA PRO A 11 -13.50 -29.51 -17.37
C PRO A 11 -12.10 -28.97 -17.09
N GLY A 12 -11.58 -28.17 -18.03
CA GLY A 12 -10.24 -27.60 -17.87
C GLY A 12 -10.21 -26.90 -16.52
N LYS A 13 -9.17 -27.17 -15.70
CA LYS A 13 -8.94 -26.40 -14.47
C LYS A 13 -9.18 -24.93 -14.77
N ASP A 14 -9.92 -24.24 -13.92
CA ASP A 14 -10.13 -22.79 -14.03
C ASP A 14 -8.77 -22.13 -14.21
N LYS A 15 -8.50 -21.69 -15.43
CA LYS A 15 -7.20 -21.13 -15.77
C LYS A 15 -7.18 -19.72 -15.23
N VAL A 16 -6.18 -19.41 -14.40
CA VAL A 16 -5.89 -18.02 -14.09
C VAL A 16 -5.53 -17.35 -15.42
N THR A 17 -6.28 -16.31 -15.77
CA THR A 17 -5.99 -15.50 -16.97
C THR A 17 -5.33 -14.20 -16.56
N PHE A 18 -4.76 -13.48 -17.52
CA PHE A 18 -4.26 -12.13 -17.24
C PHE A 18 -5.36 -11.21 -16.68
N GLN A 19 -6.60 -11.37 -17.15
CA GLN A 19 -7.76 -10.65 -16.61
C GLN A 19 -8.00 -10.99 -15.13
N SER A 20 -7.79 -12.25 -14.73
CA SER A 20 -7.85 -12.66 -13.32
C SER A 20 -6.80 -11.90 -12.49
N LEU A 21 -5.58 -11.70 -13.01
CA LEU A 21 -4.53 -10.92 -12.34
C LEU A 21 -4.89 -9.45 -12.14
N GLN A 22 -5.57 -8.84 -13.12
CA GLN A 22 -6.05 -7.44 -13.01
C GLN A 22 -7.03 -7.26 -11.85
N MET A 23 -7.72 -8.32 -11.42
CA MET A 23 -8.64 -8.33 -10.28
C MET A 23 -7.95 -8.57 -8.94
N VAL A 24 -6.67 -8.97 -8.92
CA VAL A 24 -5.89 -9.21 -7.70
C VAL A 24 -5.42 -7.87 -7.11
N LYS A 25 -6.29 -7.20 -6.36
CA LYS A 25 -5.97 -5.94 -5.65
C LYS A 25 -5.35 -6.20 -4.27
N GLN A 26 -4.55 -5.24 -3.79
CA GLN A 26 -4.10 -5.22 -2.40
C GLN A 26 -5.30 -4.98 -1.49
N ARG A 27 -5.44 -5.81 -0.45
CA ARG A 27 -6.53 -5.71 0.53
C ARG A 27 -6.23 -4.62 1.56
N LEU A 28 -7.28 -4.04 2.16
CA LEU A 28 -7.10 -3.12 3.28
C LEU A 28 -6.42 -3.83 4.46
N GLY A 29 -5.35 -3.24 4.98
CA GLY A 29 -4.56 -3.81 6.08
C GLY A 29 -3.58 -4.92 5.67
N GLU A 30 -3.57 -5.35 4.41
CA GLU A 30 -2.58 -6.28 3.89
C GLU A 30 -1.24 -5.58 3.69
N ASP A 31 -0.18 -6.19 4.22
CA ASP A 31 1.16 -5.66 4.04
C ASP A 31 1.64 -5.81 2.57
N LEU A 32 2.50 -4.91 2.13
CA LEU A 32 2.97 -4.86 0.75
C LEU A 32 3.78 -6.10 0.36
N VAL A 33 4.59 -6.66 1.28
CA VAL A 33 5.33 -7.91 1.03
C VAL A 33 4.38 -9.08 0.85
N GLN A 34 3.33 -9.14 1.67
CA GLN A 34 2.30 -10.18 1.59
C GLN A 34 1.52 -10.08 0.28
N PHE A 35 1.13 -8.86 -0.12
CA PHE A 35 0.44 -8.61 -1.37
C PHE A 35 1.27 -9.06 -2.58
N ILE A 36 2.54 -8.63 -2.66
CA ILE A 36 3.42 -8.98 -3.80
C ILE A 36 3.60 -10.49 -3.89
N LYS A 37 3.83 -11.16 -2.76
CA LYS A 37 3.96 -12.62 -2.74
C LYS A 37 2.67 -13.28 -3.26
N ARG A 38 1.50 -12.83 -2.80
CA ARG A 38 0.22 -13.37 -3.24
C ARG A 38 -0.03 -13.12 -4.73
N PHE A 39 0.31 -11.93 -5.24
CA PHE A 39 0.20 -11.63 -6.66
C PHE A 39 1.12 -12.53 -7.50
N GLU A 40 2.36 -12.69 -7.06
CA GLU A 40 3.36 -13.55 -7.72
C GLU A 40 2.89 -15.01 -7.75
N ASP A 41 2.44 -15.55 -6.61
CA ASP A 41 1.90 -16.91 -6.50
C ASP A 41 0.75 -17.13 -7.52
N VAL A 42 -0.17 -16.16 -7.67
CA VAL A 42 -1.26 -16.26 -8.66
C VAL A 42 -0.74 -16.09 -10.10
N SER A 43 0.28 -15.27 -10.32
CA SER A 43 0.85 -15.05 -11.66
C SER A 43 1.60 -16.26 -12.20
N LEU A 44 2.17 -17.10 -11.33
CA LEU A 44 2.81 -18.36 -11.71
C LEU A 44 1.80 -19.37 -12.27
N ASP A 45 0.55 -19.28 -11.85
CA ASP A 45 -0.56 -20.11 -12.36
C ASP A 45 -1.24 -19.49 -13.60
N CYS A 46 -0.81 -18.31 -14.06
CA CYS A 46 -1.42 -17.61 -15.18
C CYS A 46 -1.15 -18.33 -16.51
N TYR A 47 -2.21 -18.52 -17.29
CA TYR A 47 -2.14 -19.12 -18.61
C TYR A 47 -1.65 -18.11 -19.65
N GLY A 48 -0.57 -18.45 -20.34
CA GLY A 48 0.04 -17.64 -21.40
C GLY A 48 1.44 -17.16 -21.03
N ASP A 49 2.25 -16.85 -22.03
CA ASP A 49 3.57 -16.28 -21.85
C ASP A 49 3.44 -14.75 -21.73
N HIS A 50 3.44 -14.25 -20.50
CA HIS A 50 3.43 -12.82 -20.20
C HIS A 50 4.84 -12.36 -19.81
N GLU A 51 5.24 -11.18 -20.28
CA GLU A 51 6.51 -10.63 -19.87
C GLU A 51 6.47 -10.31 -18.36
N GLU A 52 7.56 -10.59 -17.64
CA GLU A 52 7.66 -10.27 -16.21
C GLU A 52 7.38 -8.78 -15.96
N LYS A 53 7.76 -7.92 -16.91
CA LYS A 53 7.48 -6.49 -16.88
C LYS A 53 5.98 -6.18 -16.83
N GLU A 54 5.16 -6.81 -17.68
CA GLU A 54 3.71 -6.61 -17.69
C GLU A 54 3.05 -7.07 -16.39
N LEU A 55 3.53 -8.19 -15.84
CA LEU A 55 3.08 -8.70 -14.54
C LEU A 55 3.44 -7.76 -13.40
N VAL A 56 4.64 -7.20 -13.42
CA VAL A 56 5.11 -6.23 -12.41
C VAL A 56 4.35 -4.91 -12.50
N GLU A 57 4.10 -4.39 -13.70
CA GLU A 57 3.29 -3.19 -13.91
C GLU A 57 1.85 -3.40 -13.42
N THR A 58 1.26 -4.56 -13.72
CA THR A 58 -0.07 -4.94 -13.23
C THR A 58 -0.07 -5.03 -11.69
N CYS A 59 0.94 -5.67 -11.10
CA CYS A 59 1.10 -5.77 -9.65
C CYS A 59 1.13 -4.38 -8.99
N ILE A 60 1.93 -3.44 -9.53
CA ILE A 60 2.04 -2.07 -9.02
C ILE A 60 0.71 -1.32 -9.15
N SER A 61 0.04 -1.42 -10.30
CA SER A 61 -1.26 -0.77 -10.53
C SER A 61 -2.36 -1.26 -9.56
N ASN A 62 -2.19 -2.46 -9.02
CA ASN A 62 -3.10 -3.12 -8.10
C ASN A 62 -2.79 -2.85 -6.61
N MET A 63 -1.73 -2.10 -6.30
CA MET A 63 -1.39 -1.66 -4.94
C MET A 63 -2.31 -0.53 -4.47
N LEU A 64 -2.44 -0.38 -3.15
CA LEU A 64 -3.08 0.78 -2.57
C LEU A 64 -2.30 2.06 -2.93
N PHE A 65 -3.02 3.16 -3.09
CA PHE A 65 -2.51 4.43 -3.59
C PHE A 65 -1.25 4.92 -2.86
N ASP A 66 -1.25 4.86 -1.53
CA ASP A 66 -0.12 5.31 -0.71
C ASP A 66 1.17 4.55 -1.03
N TYR A 67 1.09 3.24 -1.28
CA TYR A 67 2.25 2.44 -1.66
C TYR A 67 2.63 2.70 -3.13
N ARG A 68 1.62 2.79 -4.00
CA ARG A 68 1.77 2.98 -5.43
C ARG A 68 2.58 4.24 -5.78
N LEU A 69 2.27 5.37 -5.14
CA LEU A 69 2.99 6.64 -5.34
C LEU A 69 4.50 6.56 -5.02
N ASN A 70 4.88 5.69 -4.08
CA ASN A 70 6.28 5.52 -3.70
C ASN A 70 7.04 4.56 -4.64
N LEU A 71 6.33 3.86 -5.54
CA LEU A 71 6.89 2.80 -6.39
C LEU A 71 6.74 3.06 -7.90
N GLU A 72 5.76 3.86 -8.35
CA GLU A 72 5.54 4.15 -9.77
C GLU A 72 6.70 4.90 -10.44
N ASN A 73 7.39 5.80 -9.73
CA ASN A 73 8.45 6.65 -10.30
C ASN A 73 9.79 5.94 -10.59
N LEU A 74 9.82 4.62 -10.48
CA LEU A 74 11.05 3.89 -10.21
C LEU A 74 11.39 2.82 -11.26
N PHE A 75 10.62 2.71 -12.36
CA PHE A 75 10.86 1.83 -13.52
C PHE A 75 11.37 0.44 -13.12
N THR A 76 10.50 -0.35 -12.47
CA THR A 76 10.84 -1.70 -12.04
C THR A 76 10.20 -2.70 -12.99
N SER A 77 11.03 -3.50 -13.69
CA SER A 77 10.55 -4.50 -14.66
C SER A 77 10.63 -5.94 -14.14
N GLN A 78 11.13 -6.15 -12.91
CA GLN A 78 11.36 -7.48 -12.33
C GLN A 78 10.87 -7.56 -10.88
N PHE A 79 10.30 -8.70 -10.49
CA PHE A 79 9.79 -8.93 -9.14
C PHE A 79 10.91 -8.91 -8.09
N ALA A 80 12.12 -9.33 -8.44
CA ALA A 80 13.27 -9.26 -7.52
C ALA A 80 13.54 -7.82 -7.06
N ASN A 81 13.56 -6.89 -8.02
CA ASN A 81 13.74 -5.45 -7.78
C ASN A 81 12.55 -4.88 -6.99
N LEU A 82 11.32 -5.26 -7.34
CA LEU A 82 10.10 -4.81 -6.66
C LEU A 82 10.10 -5.21 -5.17
N ARG A 83 10.49 -6.45 -4.89
CA ARG A 83 10.59 -6.99 -3.51
C ARG A 83 11.63 -6.24 -2.68
N GLN A 84 12.81 -5.99 -3.24
CA GLN A 84 13.86 -5.25 -2.52
C GLN A 84 13.40 -3.83 -2.16
N ARG A 85 12.69 -3.17 -3.07
CA ARG A 85 12.22 -1.79 -2.89
C ARG A 85 11.06 -1.70 -1.92
N THR A 86 10.13 -2.64 -2.02
CA THR A 86 9.01 -2.78 -1.08
C THR A 86 9.48 -2.78 0.37
N LYS A 87 10.50 -3.58 0.70
CA LYS A 87 11.06 -3.64 2.06
C LYS A 87 11.52 -2.28 2.56
N ARG A 88 12.11 -1.43 1.70
CA ARG A 88 12.54 -0.06 2.04
C ARG A 88 11.35 0.89 2.21
N THR A 89 10.36 0.80 1.33
CA THR A 89 9.14 1.62 1.40
C THR A 89 8.32 1.32 2.65
N GLU A 90 8.18 0.03 3.00
CA GLU A 90 7.43 -0.41 4.18
C GLU A 90 8.04 0.13 5.48
N LEU A 91 9.37 0.06 5.62
CA LEU A 91 10.12 0.68 6.73
C LEU A 91 9.83 2.19 6.82
N THR A 92 9.91 2.89 5.69
CA THR A 92 9.71 4.34 5.62
C THR A 92 8.27 4.73 6.01
N MET A 93 7.28 3.98 5.54
CA MET A 93 5.87 4.25 5.81
C MET A 93 5.48 3.91 7.25
N LYS A 94 6.03 2.83 7.83
CA LYS A 94 5.86 2.53 9.26
C LYS A 94 6.37 3.69 10.11
N THR A 95 7.57 4.21 9.83
CA THR A 95 8.13 5.37 10.53
C THR A 95 7.27 6.63 10.37
N LYS A 96 6.81 6.93 9.16
CA LYS A 96 5.92 8.09 8.90
C LYS A 96 4.61 7.99 9.69
N ARG A 97 3.98 6.81 9.73
CA ARG A 97 2.75 6.60 10.50
C ARG A 97 2.99 6.80 12.00
N VAL A 98 4.08 6.26 12.55
CA VAL A 98 4.45 6.46 13.96
C VAL A 98 4.67 7.94 14.27
N LEU A 99 5.38 8.67 13.41
CA LEU A 99 5.62 10.11 13.58
C LEU A 99 4.31 10.92 13.58
N VAL A 100 3.40 10.61 12.66
CA VAL A 100 2.07 11.25 12.59
C VAL A 100 1.25 10.94 13.85
N SER A 101 1.24 9.69 14.31
CA SER A 101 0.56 9.31 15.55
C SER A 101 1.13 10.01 16.78
N GLN A 102 2.46 10.15 16.87
CA GLN A 102 3.13 10.85 17.98
C GLN A 102 2.83 12.36 17.99
N ALA A 103 2.85 13.01 16.82
CA ALA A 103 2.51 14.43 16.70
C ALA A 103 1.07 14.74 17.15
N MET A 104 0.12 13.85 16.84
CA MET A 104 -1.27 13.96 17.28
C MET A 104 -1.41 13.83 18.81
N THR A 105 -0.62 12.94 19.43
CA THR A 105 -0.63 12.78 20.90
C THR A 105 0.07 13.92 21.64
N ALA A 106 1.11 14.53 21.06
CA ALA A 106 1.80 15.67 21.66
C ALA A 106 0.94 16.95 21.63
N SER A 107 0.18 17.16 20.55
CA SER A 107 -0.73 18.32 20.40
C SER A 107 -1.88 18.33 21.42
N MET A 108 -2.32 17.16 21.89
CA MET A 108 -3.37 17.04 22.92
C MET A 108 -2.88 17.35 24.34
N GLY A 109 -1.56 17.47 24.56
CA GLY A 109 -0.96 17.71 25.88
C GLY A 109 -0.83 19.18 26.30
N GLU A 110 -1.00 20.14 25.39
CA GLU A 110 -0.66 21.56 25.64
C GLU A 110 -1.88 22.49 25.77
N LYS A 111 -3.00 21.98 26.31
CA LYS A 111 -4.17 22.83 26.64
C LYS A 111 -4.71 22.51 28.03
N ARG A 112 -3.96 22.87 29.07
CA ARG A 112 -4.46 23.18 30.44
C ARG A 112 -3.28 23.52 31.37
N LYS A 113 -2.87 24.79 31.37
CA LYS A 113 -2.52 25.58 32.57
C LYS A 113 -1.74 26.83 32.17
N ARG A 114 -2.46 27.95 32.01
CA ARG A 114 -2.13 29.24 32.64
C ARG A 114 -3.08 30.31 32.13
N LEU A 115 -4.05 30.66 32.96
CA LEU A 115 -4.42 32.06 33.16
C LEU A 115 -5.07 32.16 34.55
N GLU A 116 -4.24 32.19 35.60
CA GLU A 116 -4.70 32.75 36.87
C GLU A 116 -4.32 34.24 36.86
N GLY A 117 -5.35 35.07 37.00
CA GLY A 117 -5.32 36.50 36.77
C GLY A 117 -4.39 37.23 37.74
N LYS A 118 -3.65 38.20 37.20
CA LYS A 118 -2.93 39.19 37.99
C LYS A 118 -3.81 40.44 38.07
N VAL A 119 -4.46 40.61 39.22
CA VAL A 119 -5.07 41.86 39.66
C VAL A 119 -3.95 42.86 39.95
N THR A 120 -3.89 43.96 39.22
CA THR A 120 -3.52 45.28 39.77
C THR A 120 -4.01 46.37 38.81
N GLU A 121 -5.09 47.04 39.20
CA GLU A 121 -5.59 48.30 38.62
C GLU A 121 -4.66 49.47 39.01
N GLU A 122 -4.70 50.52 38.17
CA GLU A 122 -3.78 51.65 37.98
C GLU A 122 -3.49 52.59 39.18
N PRO A 123 -2.46 53.45 39.04
CA PRO A 123 -2.63 54.89 39.27
C PRO A 123 -2.01 55.71 38.10
N PRO A 124 -2.13 57.07 37.99
CA PRO A 124 -2.84 58.09 38.79
C PRO A 124 -3.68 59.09 37.94
N VAL A 125 -4.36 60.11 38.53
CA VAL A 125 -4.26 61.56 38.20
C VAL A 125 -5.11 62.42 39.18
N ILE A 126 -4.40 63.16 40.01
CA ILE A 126 -4.55 64.58 40.46
C ILE A 126 -5.90 65.29 40.25
N LEU A 127 -6.52 65.74 41.36
CA LEU A 127 -6.87 67.14 41.69
C LEU A 127 -7.05 67.29 43.21
#